data_AF-Q11E08-F1
#
_entry.id   AF-Q11E08-F1
#
_cell.length_a   1.000
_cell.length_b   1.000
_cell.length_c   1.000
_cell.angle_alpha   90.00
_cell.angle_beta   90.00
_cell.angle_gamma   90.00
#
_symmetry.space_group_name_H-M   'P 1'
#
loop_
_entity.id
_entity.type
_entity.pdbx_description
1 polymer ?
#
loop_
_entity_poly.entity_id
_entity_poly.type
_entity_poly.pdbx_seq_one_letter_code
_entity_poly.pdbx_strand_id
1 'polypeptide(L)'
;MPGAQTRRAVVRRGRVLLEDYNSFCSSLPHATHVVQWGGAHVWKVGGKVFAIGAVGEGEQLAVTFKCSEFSYDLLKERPGLRPAPYLASRGMKWIQRQSGESMDDAALRDYVAESYRLVSAGLPKKLKSELGLL
;
A
#
# COMPACT_ATOMS: atom_id res chain seq x y z
N MET A 1 33.40 9.66 -12.51
CA MET A 1 32.37 8.63 -12.81
C MET A 1 31.83 8.02 -11.51
N PRO A 2 30.72 8.52 -10.91
CA PRO A 2 30.16 7.97 -9.68
C PRO A 2 28.91 7.13 -9.99
N GLY A 3 29.06 5.90 -10.50
CA GLY A 3 27.94 5.09 -11.00
C GLY A 3 27.57 3.86 -10.15
N ALA A 4 28.55 3.22 -9.52
CA ALA A 4 28.34 1.91 -8.89
C ALA A 4 27.92 1.99 -7.41
N GLN A 5 28.38 3.00 -6.68
CA GLN A 5 28.17 3.10 -5.23
C GLN A 5 26.74 3.58 -4.88
N THR A 6 26.20 4.50 -5.68
CA THR A 6 24.85 5.06 -5.52
C THR A 6 23.75 4.03 -5.76
N ARG A 7 23.88 3.18 -6.79
CA ARG A 7 22.89 2.13 -7.11
C ARG A 7 22.75 1.11 -5.97
N ARG A 8 23.88 0.67 -5.39
CA ARG A 8 23.87 -0.34 -4.31
C ARG A 8 23.17 0.16 -3.04
N ALA A 9 23.22 1.46 -2.75
CA ALA A 9 22.53 2.07 -1.61
C ALA A 9 21.02 2.18 -1.84
N VAL A 10 20.59 2.53 -3.06
CA VAL A 10 19.17 2.63 -3.45
C VAL A 10 18.50 1.26 -3.41
N VAL A 11 19.10 0.22 -4.01
CA VAL A 11 18.61 -1.18 -3.93
C VAL A 11 18.38 -1.61 -2.49
N ARG A 12 19.36 -1.37 -1.62
CA ARG A 12 19.29 -1.77 -0.21
C ARG A 12 18.17 -1.05 0.51
N ARG A 13 18.03 0.26 0.28
CA ARG A 13 16.93 1.05 0.86
C ARG A 13 15.56 0.56 0.38
N GLY A 14 15.39 0.29 -0.92
CA GLY A 14 14.14 -0.23 -1.47
C GLY A 14 13.72 -1.58 -0.86
N ARG A 15 14.68 -2.49 -0.63
CA ARG A 15 14.41 -3.76 0.05
C ARG A 15 14.02 -3.58 1.51
N VAL A 16 14.73 -2.74 2.26
CA VAL A 16 14.40 -2.44 3.67
C VAL A 16 13.00 -1.84 3.78
N LEU A 17 12.63 -0.93 2.88
CA LEU A 17 11.28 -0.35 2.86
C LEU A 17 10.19 -1.40 2.55
N LEU A 18 10.46 -2.36 1.67
CA LEU A 18 9.54 -3.46 1.37
C LEU A 18 9.39 -4.41 2.58
N GLU A 19 10.48 -4.71 3.28
CA GLU A 19 10.49 -5.52 4.51
C GLU A 19 9.70 -4.83 5.63
N ASP A 20 9.89 -3.52 5.82
CA ASP A 20 9.14 -2.71 6.77
C ASP A 20 7.64 -2.66 6.45
N TYR A 21 7.31 -2.44 5.17
CA TYR A 21 5.93 -2.48 4.68
C TYR A 21 5.27 -3.83 4.96
N ASN A 22 5.94 -4.92 4.58
CA ASN A 22 5.41 -6.27 4.81
C ASN A 22 5.28 -6.60 6.29
N SER A 23 6.26 -6.21 7.11
CA SER A 23 6.22 -6.42 8.56
C SER A 23 5.02 -5.70 9.18
N PHE A 24 4.80 -4.43 8.80
CA PHE A 24 3.64 -3.68 9.25
C PHE A 24 2.32 -4.36 8.83
N CYS A 25 2.15 -4.69 7.56
CA CYS A 25 0.93 -5.35 7.10
C CYS A 25 0.70 -6.72 7.77
N SER A 26 1.77 -7.47 8.07
CA SER A 26 1.69 -8.75 8.78
C SER A 26 1.22 -8.65 10.22
N SER A 27 1.43 -7.49 10.87
CA SER A 27 0.96 -7.26 12.24
C SER A 27 -0.54 -6.95 12.34
N LEU A 28 -1.21 -6.69 11.21
CA LEU A 28 -2.63 -6.37 11.20
C LEU A 28 -3.46 -7.67 11.38
N PRO A 29 -4.48 -7.68 12.27
CA PRO A 29 -5.29 -8.87 12.53
C PRO A 29 -5.91 -9.45 11.26
N HIS A 30 -5.91 -10.78 11.12
CA HIS A 30 -6.51 -11.48 9.98
C HIS A 30 -5.99 -11.05 8.60
N ALA A 31 -4.83 -10.36 8.55
CA ALA A 31 -4.17 -10.02 7.32
C ALA A 31 -3.54 -11.27 6.70
N THR A 32 -3.69 -11.39 5.39
CA THR A 32 -3.13 -12.48 4.58
C THR A 32 -2.30 -11.89 3.46
N HIS A 33 -1.24 -12.59 3.10
CA HIS A 33 -0.24 -12.14 2.14
C HIS A 33 -0.16 -13.09 0.95
N VAL A 34 -0.04 -12.53 -0.25
CA VAL A 34 0.27 -13.28 -1.47
C VAL A 34 1.14 -12.43 -2.38
N VAL A 35 2.12 -13.05 -3.03
CA VAL A 35 2.91 -12.41 -4.08
C VAL A 35 2.28 -12.76 -5.44
N GLN A 36 1.81 -11.76 -6.18
CA GLN A 36 1.15 -11.93 -7.47
C GLN A 36 1.38 -10.71 -8.38
N TRP A 37 0.86 -10.75 -9.61
CA TRP A 37 0.93 -9.62 -10.57
C TRP A 37 2.35 -9.08 -10.80
N GLY A 38 3.28 -9.98 -11.14
CA GLY A 38 4.66 -9.59 -11.46
C GLY A 38 5.51 -9.27 -10.23
N GLY A 39 5.25 -9.94 -9.09
CA GLY A 39 6.07 -9.78 -7.87
C GLY A 39 5.53 -8.76 -6.87
N ALA A 40 4.30 -8.27 -7.06
CA ALA A 40 3.66 -7.39 -6.09
C ALA A 40 3.24 -8.15 -4.83
N HIS A 41 3.56 -7.60 -3.67
CA HIS A 41 3.13 -8.05 -2.35
C HIS A 41 1.72 -7.54 -2.09
N VAL A 42 0.73 -8.44 -2.18
CA VAL A 42 -0.68 -8.11 -2.04
C VAL A 42 -1.18 -8.56 -0.68
N TRP A 43 -1.67 -7.60 0.09
CA TRP A 43 -2.20 -7.80 1.43
C TRP A 43 -3.71 -7.69 1.46
N LYS A 44 -4.35 -8.65 2.13
CA LYS A 44 -5.81 -8.81 2.17
C LYS A 44 -6.32 -9.03 3.59
N VAL A 45 -7.54 -8.56 3.86
CA VAL A 45 -8.31 -8.87 5.07
C VAL A 45 -9.65 -9.45 4.64
N GLY A 46 -10.04 -10.59 5.23
CA GLY A 46 -11.27 -11.29 4.81
C GLY A 46 -11.32 -11.60 3.31
N GLY A 47 -10.16 -11.88 2.69
CA GLY A 47 -10.04 -12.13 1.24
C GLY A 47 -10.12 -10.89 0.35
N LYS A 48 -10.29 -9.68 0.89
CA LYS A 48 -10.33 -8.41 0.14
C LYS A 48 -9.01 -7.65 0.28
N VAL A 49 -8.49 -7.13 -0.84
CA VAL A 49 -7.23 -6.37 -0.86
C VAL A 49 -7.39 -5.06 -0.09
N PHE A 50 -6.40 -4.74 0.75
CA PHE A 50 -6.27 -3.43 1.38
C PHE A 50 -4.94 -2.73 1.06
N ALA A 51 -3.89 -3.45 0.70
CA ALA A 51 -2.63 -2.83 0.28
C ALA A 51 -1.91 -3.68 -0.78
N ILE A 52 -1.18 -3.00 -1.66
CA ILE A 52 -0.33 -3.63 -2.67
C ILE A 52 1.01 -2.90 -2.69
N GLY A 53 2.10 -3.60 -2.41
CA GLY A 53 3.47 -3.08 -2.51
C GLY A 53 4.22 -3.71 -3.66
N ALA A 54 4.88 -2.93 -4.50
CA ALA A 54 5.76 -3.43 -5.56
C ALA A 54 6.99 -2.53 -5.71
N VAL A 55 8.15 -3.14 -5.94
CA VAL A 55 9.38 -2.41 -6.26
C VAL A 55 9.41 -2.19 -7.77
N GLY A 56 9.36 -0.93 -8.20
CA GLY A 56 9.40 -0.58 -9.63
C GLY A 56 10.82 -0.57 -10.20
N GLU A 57 10.95 -0.27 -11.49
CA GLU A 57 12.24 -0.20 -12.21
C GLU A 57 13.21 0.84 -11.62
N GLY A 58 12.71 1.87 -10.93
CA GLY A 58 13.50 2.84 -10.18
C GLY A 58 13.93 2.40 -8.78
N GLU A 59 13.72 1.12 -8.44
CA GLU A 59 14.04 0.51 -7.13
C GLU A 59 13.37 1.17 -5.92
N GLN A 60 12.38 2.03 -6.18
CA GLN A 60 11.52 2.63 -5.17
C GLN A 60 10.30 1.74 -4.95
N LEU A 61 9.95 1.56 -3.67
CA LEU A 61 8.73 0.87 -3.29
C LEU A 61 7.53 1.76 -3.61
N ALA A 62 6.70 1.31 -4.54
CA ALA A 62 5.39 1.88 -4.76
C ALA A 62 4.37 1.12 -3.90
N VAL A 63 3.55 1.85 -3.15
CA VAL A 63 2.49 1.28 -2.31
C VAL A 63 1.14 1.85 -2.71
N THR A 64 0.20 0.96 -3.02
CA THR A 64 -1.18 1.27 -3.36
C THR A 64 -2.09 0.90 -2.20
N PHE A 65 -2.96 1.82 -1.78
CA PHE A 65 -3.87 1.67 -0.65
C PHE A 65 -5.24 2.31 -0.94
N LYS A 66 -6.29 1.81 -0.31
CA LYS A 66 -7.63 2.38 -0.35
C LYS A 66 -7.69 3.60 0.57
N CYS A 67 -8.41 4.63 0.16
CA CYS A 67 -8.60 5.81 0.99
C CYS A 67 -10.07 6.25 1.00
N SER A 68 -10.40 7.18 1.89
CA SER A 68 -11.69 7.87 1.87
C SER A 68 -11.80 8.76 0.62
N GLU A 69 -13.00 9.25 0.33
CA GLU A 69 -13.22 10.22 -0.75
C GLU A 69 -12.47 11.54 -0.48
N PHE A 70 -12.56 12.06 0.74
CA PHE A 70 -11.83 13.26 1.15
C PHE A 70 -10.31 13.09 1.00
N SER A 71 -9.75 11.99 1.49
CA SER A 71 -8.31 11.72 1.34
C SER A 71 -7.92 11.52 -0.12
N TYR A 72 -8.78 10.91 -0.95
CA TYR A 72 -8.51 10.77 -2.38
C TYR A 72 -8.34 12.13 -3.04
N ASP A 73 -9.25 13.06 -2.80
CA ASP A 73 -9.20 14.40 -3.40
C ASP A 73 -8.00 15.21 -2.90
N LEU A 74 -7.59 15.04 -1.64
CA LEU A 74 -6.40 15.68 -1.08
C LEU A 74 -5.09 15.15 -1.69
N LEU A 75 -5.03 13.86 -2.00
CA LEU A 75 -3.79 13.15 -2.31
C LEU A 75 -3.54 12.97 -3.82
N LYS A 76 -4.59 12.89 -4.65
CA LYS A 76 -4.49 12.45 -6.06
C LYS A 76 -3.58 13.32 -6.95
N GLU A 77 -3.31 14.56 -6.55
CA GLU A 77 -2.49 15.52 -7.32
C GLU A 77 -1.19 15.90 -6.60
N ARG A 78 -0.89 15.28 -5.45
CA ARG A 78 0.31 15.61 -4.68
C ARG A 78 1.55 14.97 -5.31
N PRO A 79 2.70 15.68 -5.33
CA PRO A 79 3.96 15.11 -5.82
C PRO A 79 4.30 13.77 -5.17
N GLY A 80 4.69 12.79 -5.99
CA GLY A 80 4.98 11.43 -5.53
C GLY A 80 3.75 10.54 -5.30
N LEU A 81 2.53 11.05 -5.50
CA LEU A 81 1.28 10.30 -5.40
C LEU A 81 0.52 10.34 -6.74
N ARG A 82 -0.29 9.31 -7.00
CA ARG A 82 -1.23 9.28 -8.12
C ARG A 82 -2.46 8.42 -7.81
N PRO A 83 -3.57 8.59 -8.55
CA PRO A 83 -4.62 7.58 -8.60
C PRO A 83 -4.05 6.21 -8.97
N ALA A 84 -4.46 5.16 -8.25
CA ALA A 84 -3.99 3.81 -8.52
C ALA A 84 -4.47 3.35 -9.92
N PRO A 85 -3.57 2.96 -10.84
CA PRO A 85 -3.95 2.45 -12.14
C PRO A 85 -4.94 1.29 -12.03
N TYR A 86 -5.90 1.19 -12.95
CA TYR A 86 -6.99 0.20 -13.00
C TYR A 86 -8.03 0.25 -11.87
N LEU A 87 -7.62 0.54 -10.63
CA LEU A 87 -8.54 0.63 -9.49
C LEU A 87 -9.30 1.96 -9.51
N ALA A 88 -8.59 3.08 -9.68
CA ALA A 88 -9.19 4.40 -9.74
C ALA A 88 -10.03 4.60 -11.00
N SER A 89 -9.60 4.04 -12.14
CA SER A 89 -10.37 4.10 -13.39
C SER A 89 -11.70 3.33 -13.32
N ARG A 90 -11.91 2.49 -12.29
CA ARG A 90 -13.18 1.81 -11.99
C ARG A 90 -14.01 2.53 -10.92
N GLY A 91 -13.69 3.80 -10.64
CA GLY A 91 -14.39 4.63 -9.66
C GLY A 91 -14.04 4.35 -8.20
N MET A 92 -13.07 3.47 -7.92
CA MET A 92 -12.66 3.17 -6.55
C MET A 92 -11.64 4.20 -6.05
N LYS A 93 -11.78 4.66 -4.81
CA LYS A 93 -10.87 5.64 -4.20
C LYS A 93 -9.60 4.95 -3.69
N TRP A 94 -8.58 4.89 -4.55
CA TRP A 94 -7.28 4.29 -4.27
C TRP A 94 -6.15 5.19 -4.76
N ILE A 95 -5.14 5.35 -3.93
CA ILE A 95 -3.92 6.12 -4.23
C ILE A 95 -2.74 5.15 -4.30
N GLN A 96 -1.80 5.45 -5.19
CA GLN A 96 -0.48 4.86 -5.21
C GLN A 96 0.54 5.92 -4.82
N ARG A 97 1.27 5.68 -3.73
CA ARG A 97 2.50 6.39 -3.42
C ARG A 97 3.63 5.80 -4.24
N GLN A 98 4.28 6.63 -5.06
CA GLN A 98 5.43 6.28 -5.90
C GLN A 98 6.75 6.73 -5.27
N SER A 99 6.74 7.81 -4.50
CA SER A 99 7.90 8.35 -3.78
C SER A 99 7.49 8.98 -2.45
N GLY A 100 8.48 9.28 -1.61
CA GLY A 100 8.28 9.89 -0.29
C GLY A 100 8.11 11.41 -0.28
N GLU A 101 7.92 12.05 -1.43
CA GLU A 101 8.01 13.51 -1.56
C GLU A 101 6.91 14.27 -0.80
N SER A 102 5.65 13.85 -0.94
CA SER A 102 4.51 14.45 -0.21
C SER A 102 3.97 13.57 0.91
N MET A 103 4.53 12.37 1.09
CA MET A 103 4.07 11.39 2.07
C MET A 103 5.29 10.60 2.54
N ASP A 104 5.71 10.82 3.78
CA ASP A 104 6.79 10.03 4.39
C ASP A 104 6.31 8.60 4.74
N ASP A 105 7.21 7.80 5.28
CA ASP A 105 6.92 6.40 5.60
C ASP A 105 5.96 6.25 6.81
N ALA A 106 5.91 7.23 7.71
CA ALA A 106 4.99 7.23 8.84
C ALA A 106 3.55 7.51 8.37
N ALA A 107 3.37 8.57 7.58
CA ALA A 107 2.09 8.89 6.96
C ALA A 107 1.60 7.74 6.05
N LEU A 108 2.51 7.09 5.31
CA LEU A 108 2.15 5.90 4.53
C LEU A 108 1.59 4.78 5.42
N ARG A 109 2.22 4.50 6.57
CA ARG A 109 1.72 3.48 7.51
C ARG A 109 0.33 3.82 8.01
N ASP A 110 0.07 5.09 8.35
CA ASP A 110 -1.26 5.55 8.78
C ASP A 110 -2.31 5.34 7.68
N TYR A 111 -1.99 5.66 6.43
CA TYR A 111 -2.89 5.43 5.30
C TYR A 111 -3.12 3.94 5.00
N VAL A 112 -2.12 3.09 5.18
CA VAL A 112 -2.28 1.63 5.05
C VAL A 112 -3.16 1.08 6.18
N ALA A 113 -3.00 1.58 7.42
CA ALA A 113 -3.87 1.23 8.54
C ALA A 113 -5.32 1.62 8.28
N GLU A 114 -5.55 2.85 7.77
CA GLU A 114 -6.88 3.32 7.42
C GLU A 114 -7.48 2.53 6.26
N SER A 115 -6.67 2.17 5.26
CA SER A 115 -7.08 1.28 4.18
C SER A 115 -7.57 -0.06 4.71
N TYR A 116 -6.82 -0.67 5.63
CA TYR A 116 -7.22 -1.90 6.31
C TYR A 116 -8.56 -1.73 7.05
N ARG A 117 -8.74 -0.61 7.78
CA ARG A 117 -9.99 -0.30 8.49
C ARG A 117 -11.17 -0.16 7.53
N LEU A 118 -11.01 0.59 6.43
CA LEU A 118 -12.06 0.82 5.43
C LEU A 118 -12.48 -0.47 4.72
N VAL A 119 -11.51 -1.33 4.38
CA VAL A 119 -11.80 -2.63 3.76
C VAL A 119 -12.48 -3.56 4.75
N SER A 120 -12.00 -3.61 5.99
CA SER A 120 -12.61 -4.38 7.08
C SER A 120 -14.05 -3.96 7.34
N ALA A 121 -14.33 -2.67 7.41
CA ALA A 121 -15.68 -2.13 7.61
C ALA A 121 -16.64 -2.52 6.48
N GLY A 122 -16.13 -2.60 5.25
CA GLY A 122 -16.87 -3.03 4.05
C GLY A 122 -17.09 -4.54 3.90
N LEU A 123 -16.55 -5.37 4.80
CA LEU A 123 -16.81 -6.82 4.78
C LEU A 123 -18.27 -7.14 5.15
N PRO A 124 -18.83 -8.25 4.64
CA PRO A 124 -20.15 -8.73 5.06
C PRO A 124 -20.24 -8.93 6.57
N LYS A 125 -21.41 -8.70 7.18
CA LYS A 125 -21.63 -8.83 8.64
C LYS A 125 -21.17 -10.18 9.18
N LYS A 126 -21.51 -11.27 8.49
CA LYS A 126 -21.09 -12.64 8.84
C LYS A 126 -19.57 -12.76 8.96
N LEU A 127 -18.84 -12.27 7.95
CA LEU A 127 -17.39 -12.34 7.92
C LEU A 127 -16.75 -11.44 8.97
N LYS A 128 -17.31 -10.25 9.23
CA LYS A 128 -16.86 -9.39 10.33
C LYS A 128 -16.99 -10.09 11.69
N SER A 129 -18.11 -10.78 11.94
CA SER A 129 -18.30 -11.55 13.18
C SER A 129 -17.33 -12.73 13.29
N GLU A 130 -17.13 -13.49 12.20
CA GLU A 130 -16.17 -14.62 12.17
C GLU A 130 -14.73 -14.18 12.46
N LEU A 131 -14.37 -12.96 12.06
CA LEU A 131 -13.05 -12.37 12.27
C LEU A 131 -12.97 -11.49 13.54
N GLY A 132 -14.01 -11.42 14.37
CA GLY A 132 -13.99 -10.57 15.58
C GLY A 132 -13.83 -9.06 15.29
N LEU A 133 -14.28 -8.59 14.13
CA LEU A 133 -14.22 -7.18 13.67
C LEU A 133 -15.54 -6.43 13.91
N LEU A 134 -16.44 -6.98 14.72
CA LEU A 134 -17.78 -6.48 15.06
C LEU A 134 -18.01 -6.49 16.56
#